data_AF-A0A2N2E151-F1
#
_entry.id   AF-A0A2N2E151-F1
#
_cell.length_a   1.000
_cell.length_b   1.000
_cell.length_c   1.000
_cell.angle_alpha   90.00
_cell.angle_beta   90.00
_cell.angle_gamma   90.00
#
_symmetry.space_group_name_H-M   'P 1'
#
loop_
_entity.id
_entity.type
_entity.pdbx_description
1 polymer ?
#
loop_
_entity_poly.entity_id
_entity_poly.type
_entity_poly.pdbx_seq_one_letter_code
_entity_poly.pdbx_strand_id
1 'polypeptide(L)'
;MEKEELKNFYLSLIPGIREVARKSGYAIGIHGSLTRDLDIIGAPWVDNCVGALTLVKRVAKKLDAYYQTSLSKKPHGRKCYVIFFKFMDGPLAHAYIDFSIYPKIK
;
A
#
# COMPACT_ATOMS: atom_id res chain seq x y z
N MET A 1 -22.67 -0.61 9.00
CA MET A 1 -21.79 -1.01 10.11
C MET A 1 -20.50 -1.63 9.56
N GLU A 2 -20.59 -2.75 8.83
CA GLU A 2 -19.42 -3.43 8.22
C GLU A 2 -18.53 -2.55 7.32
N LYS A 3 -19.13 -1.74 6.43
CA LYS A 3 -18.37 -0.82 5.57
C LYS A 3 -17.66 0.28 6.33
N GLU A 4 -18.23 0.75 7.44
CA GLU A 4 -17.64 1.80 8.26
C GLU A 4 -16.49 1.24 9.11
N GLU A 5 -16.65 0.00 9.60
CA GLU A 5 -15.57 -0.74 10.28
C GLU A 5 -14.37 -0.97 9.36
N LEU A 6 -14.59 -1.44 8.13
CA LEU A 6 -13.52 -1.63 7.13
C LEU A 6 -12.83 -0.31 6.80
N LYS A 7 -13.59 0.77 6.62
CA LYS A 7 -13.04 2.11 6.37
C LYS A 7 -12.20 2.59 7.54
N ASN A 8 -12.68 2.45 8.77
CA ASN A 8 -11.94 2.83 9.97
C ASN A 8 -10.67 2.00 10.16
N PHE A 9 -10.74 0.70 9.85
CA PHE A 9 -9.58 -0.18 9.79
C PHE A 9 -8.54 0.38 8.81
N TYR A 10 -8.90 0.68 7.56
CA TYR A 10 -7.97 1.26 6.58
C TYR A 10 -7.37 2.60 7.04
N LEU A 11 -8.20 3.49 7.60
CA LEU A 11 -7.72 4.78 8.12
C LEU A 11 -6.68 4.59 9.23
N SER A 12 -6.85 3.58 10.10
CA SER A 12 -5.92 3.28 11.19
C SER A 12 -4.52 2.86 10.70
N LEU A 13 -4.40 2.29 9.49
CA LEU A 13 -3.13 1.81 8.93
C LEU A 13 -2.28 2.94 8.35
N ILE A 14 -2.92 4.02 7.86
CA ILE A 14 -2.28 5.08 7.08
C ILE A 14 -1.06 5.70 7.79
N PRO A 15 -1.10 6.04 9.10
CA PRO A 15 0.07 6.61 9.78
C PRO A 15 1.30 5.70 9.72
N GLY A 16 1.12 4.39 9.94
CA GLY A 16 2.20 3.42 9.89
C GLY A 16 2.78 3.24 8.48
N ILE A 17 1.91 3.22 7.46
CA ILE A 17 2.34 3.15 6.06
C ILE A 17 3.10 4.41 5.67
N ARG A 18 2.61 5.59 6.06
CA ARG A 18 3.26 6.90 5.80
C ARG A 18 4.62 6.99 6.45
N GLU A 19 4.77 6.51 7.68
CA GLU A 19 6.06 6.44 8.38
C GLU A 19 7.08 5.61 7.59
N VAL A 20 6.69 4.41 7.15
CA VAL A 20 7.55 3.50 6.37
C VAL A 20 7.90 4.08 5.01
N ALA A 21 6.92 4.69 4.32
CA ALA A 21 7.14 5.33 3.02
C ALA A 21 8.14 6.48 3.13
N ARG A 22 7.98 7.36 4.13
CA ARG A 22 8.90 8.47 4.38
C ARG A 22 10.33 7.98 4.63
N LYS A 23 10.51 6.97 5.51
CA LYS A 23 11.82 6.36 5.77
C LYS A 23 12.41 5.63 4.56
N SER A 24 11.58 5.32 3.57
CA SER A 24 11.97 4.65 2.33
C SER A 24 12.23 5.65 1.18
N GLY A 25 12.03 6.95 1.41
CA GLY A 25 12.23 8.00 0.43
C GLY A 25 11.05 8.24 -0.51
N TYR A 26 9.85 7.82 -0.11
CA TYR A 26 8.63 7.99 -0.91
C TYR A 26 7.63 8.90 -0.20
N ALA A 27 6.94 9.72 -1.01
CA ALA A 27 5.67 10.31 -0.64
C ALA A 27 4.54 9.36 -1.07
N ILE A 28 3.45 9.33 -0.30
CA ILE A 28 2.27 8.53 -0.64
C ILE A 28 1.00 9.40 -0.65
N GLY A 29 0.10 9.08 -1.57
CA GLY A 29 -1.28 9.58 -1.60
C GLY A 29 -2.26 8.43 -1.43
N ILE A 30 -3.37 8.69 -0.75
CA ILE A 30 -4.50 7.76 -0.65
C ILE A 30 -5.52 8.14 -1.72
N HIS A 31 -6.08 7.14 -2.40
CA HIS A 31 -7.13 7.35 -3.38
C HIS A 31 -8.28 6.35 -3.17
N GLY A 32 -9.25 6.36 -4.08
CA GLY A 32 -10.40 5.47 -4.01
C GLY A 32 -11.38 5.83 -2.91
N SER A 33 -12.31 4.91 -2.62
CA SER A 33 -13.45 5.14 -1.72
C SER A 33 -13.26 4.56 -0.32
N LEU A 34 -12.22 3.73 -0.10
CA LEU A 34 -11.99 2.96 1.14
C LEU A 34 -13.10 1.96 1.49
N THR A 35 -13.97 1.63 0.53
CA THR A 35 -15.14 0.76 0.76
C THR A 35 -14.87 -0.72 0.58
N ARG A 36 -13.79 -1.08 -0.13
CA ARG A 36 -13.39 -2.47 -0.41
C ARG A 36 -11.90 -2.65 -0.16
N ASP A 37 -11.12 -1.68 -0.58
CA ASP A 37 -9.66 -1.66 -0.59
C ASP A 37 -9.10 -0.31 -0.16
N LEU A 38 -7.83 -0.32 0.21
CA LEU A 38 -7.03 0.88 0.39
C LEU A 38 -6.13 1.10 -0.84
N ASP A 39 -6.52 2.01 -1.72
CA ASP A 39 -5.71 2.42 -2.86
C ASP A 39 -4.62 3.41 -2.42
N ILE A 40 -3.36 3.06 -2.67
CA ILE A 40 -2.20 3.91 -2.37
C ILE A 40 -1.39 4.16 -3.64
N ILE A 41 -1.09 5.43 -3.90
CA ILE A 41 -0.09 5.83 -4.88
C ILE A 41 1.20 6.22 -4.17
N GLY A 42 2.32 5.64 -4.58
CA GLY A 42 3.65 5.96 -4.07
C GLY A 42 4.51 6.64 -5.14
N ALA A 43 5.12 7.78 -4.81
CA ALA A 43 6.04 8.51 -5.67
C ALA A 43 7.41 8.64 -4.99
N PRO A 44 8.52 8.37 -5.70
CA PRO A 44 9.86 8.75 -5.25
C PRO A 44 9.88 10.23 -4.88
N TRP A 45 10.33 10.57 -3.67
CA TRP A 45 10.36 11.95 -3.18
C TRP A 45 11.78 12.46 -2.93
N VAL A 46 12.74 11.54 -2.81
CA VAL A 46 14.17 11.85 -2.68
C VAL A 46 14.94 11.04 -3.72
N ASP A 47 16.09 11.55 -4.15
CA ASP A 47 16.92 10.93 -5.19
C ASP A 47 17.31 9.49 -4.83
N ASN A 48 17.72 9.28 -3.58
CA ASN A 48 18.19 7.99 -3.06
C ASN A 48 17.08 7.17 -2.38
N CYS A 49 15.88 7.11 -2.95
CA CYS A 49 14.83 6.23 -2.45
C CYS A 49 15.13 4.74 -2.74
N VAL A 50 14.55 3.85 -1.94
CA VAL A 50 14.68 2.40 -2.17
C VAL A 50 13.90 1.97 -3.41
N GLY A 51 14.13 0.75 -3.91
CA GLY A 51 13.29 0.20 -4.99
C GLY A 51 11.84 -0.02 -4.54
N ALA A 52 10.88 0.08 -5.48
CA ALA A 52 9.44 -0.10 -5.20
C ALA A 52 9.12 -1.41 -4.46
N LEU A 53 9.71 -2.54 -4.86
CA LEU A 53 9.54 -3.82 -4.17
C LEU A 53 10.03 -3.78 -2.72
N THR A 54 11.12 -3.06 -2.44
CA THR A 54 11.65 -2.88 -1.09
C THR A 54 10.71 -2.06 -0.23
N LEU A 55 10.08 -1.01 -0.79
CA LEU A 55 9.03 -0.26 -0.09
C LEU A 55 7.87 -1.19 0.29
N VAL A 56 7.36 -1.98 -0.65
CA VAL A 56 6.24 -2.92 -0.39
C VAL A 56 6.61 -3.95 0.68
N LYS A 57 7.81 -4.55 0.60
CA LYS A 57 8.30 -5.48 1.63
C LYS A 57 8.30 -4.86 3.02
N ARG A 58 8.76 -3.60 3.14
CA ARG A 58 8.79 -2.88 4.42
C ARG A 58 7.39 -2.57 4.94
N VAL A 59 6.46 -2.20 4.06
CA VAL A 59 5.07 -1.94 4.43
C VAL A 59 4.37 -3.23 4.85
N ALA A 60 4.47 -4.30 4.06
CA ALA A 60 3.93 -5.60 4.41
C ALA A 60 4.47 -6.08 5.77
N LYS A 61 5.79 -5.97 6.01
CA LYS A 61 6.40 -6.28 7.31
C LYS A 61 5.85 -5.44 8.46
N LYS A 62 5.64 -4.13 8.27
CA LYS A 62 5.09 -3.23 9.29
C LYS A 62 3.66 -3.60 9.68
N LEU A 63 2.88 -4.15 8.74
CA LEU A 63 1.49 -4.53 8.92
C LEU A 63 1.30 -6.02 9.24
N ASP A 64 2.38 -6.77 9.45
CA ASP A 64 2.39 -8.25 9.52
C ASP A 64 1.58 -8.95 8.39
N ALA A 65 1.70 -8.39 7.19
CA ALA A 65 0.98 -8.79 5.99
C ALA A 65 1.90 -9.52 5.00
N TYR A 66 1.31 -10.11 3.96
CA TYR A 66 2.04 -10.63 2.80
C TYR A 66 1.68 -9.82 1.55
N TYR A 67 2.50 -9.90 0.50
CA TYR A 67 2.30 -9.13 -0.72
C TYR A 67 2.41 -10.01 -1.96
N GLN A 68 1.74 -9.60 -3.03
CA GLN A 68 1.84 -10.17 -4.36
C GLN A 68 2.11 -9.08 -5.39
N THR A 69 2.78 -9.44 -6.49
CA THR A 69 3.05 -8.50 -7.59
C THR A 69 1.98 -8.68 -8.65
N SER A 70 1.40 -7.57 -9.13
CA SER A 70 0.54 -7.60 -10.30
C SER A 70 1.37 -7.50 -11.58
N LEU A 71 1.08 -8.35 -12.56
CA LEU A 71 1.70 -8.31 -13.89
C LEU A 71 1.09 -7.23 -14.80
N SER A 72 0.12 -6.45 -14.30
CA SER A 72 -0.57 -5.44 -15.11
C SER A 72 0.34 -4.25 -15.46
N LYS A 73 0.35 -3.86 -16.74
CA LYS A 73 0.98 -2.61 -17.18
C LYS A 73 0.11 -1.43 -16.72
N LYS A 74 0.70 -0.48 -16.00
CA LYS A 74 0.05 0.77 -15.60
C LYS A 74 0.70 1.98 -16.27
N PRO A 75 -0.04 3.09 -16.42
CA PRO A 75 0.51 4.34 -16.94
C PRO A 75 1.80 4.75 -16.22
N HIS A 76 2.71 5.36 -17.00
CA HIS A 76 3.99 5.92 -16.52
C HIS A 76 4.92 4.90 -15.85
N GLY A 77 4.77 3.61 -16.16
CA GLY A 77 5.64 2.55 -15.65
C GLY A 77 5.43 2.22 -14.17
N ARG A 78 4.32 2.65 -13.56
CA ARG A 78 3.98 2.30 -12.18
C ARG A 78 3.90 0.79 -12.01
N LYS A 79 4.48 0.29 -10.91
CA LYS A 79 4.41 -1.10 -10.50
C LYS A 79 3.26 -1.27 -9.51
N CYS A 80 2.47 -2.32 -9.66
CA CYS A 80 1.36 -2.61 -8.77
C CYS A 80 1.64 -3.82 -7.89
N TYR A 81 1.30 -3.67 -6.63
CA TYR A 81 1.39 -4.70 -5.63
C TYR A 81 0.11 -4.74 -4.84
N VAL A 82 -0.30 -5.94 -4.44
CA VAL A 82 -1.43 -6.14 -3.53
C VAL A 82 -0.87 -6.61 -2.20
N ILE A 83 -1.30 -6.02 -1.09
CA ILE A 83 -0.93 -6.44 0.27
C ILE A 83 -2.17 -7.03 0.94
N PHE A 84 -2.03 -8.25 1.44
CA PHE A 84 -3.09 -9.03 2.08
C PHE A 84 -2.76 -9.25 3.56
N PHE A 85 -3.75 -9.07 4.42
CA PHE A 85 -3.61 -9.30 5.86
C PHE A 85 -3.71 -10.80 6.18
N LYS A 86 -3.00 -11.23 7.22
CA LYS A 86 -3.07 -12.61 7.71
C LYS A 86 -4.19 -12.74 8.73
N PHE A 87 -4.88 -13.89 8.72
CA PHE A 87 -5.80 -14.30 9.80
C PHE A 87 -6.85 -13.24 10.18
N MET A 88 -7.49 -12.64 9.17
CA MET A 88 -8.61 -11.71 9.38
C MET A 88 -9.93 -12.45 9.22
N ASP A 89 -10.90 -12.14 10.09
CA ASP A 89 -12.24 -12.73 10.07
C ASP A 89 -13.33 -11.65 9.89
N GLY A 90 -14.56 -12.10 9.65
CA GLY A 90 -15.73 -11.22 9.55
C GLY A 90 -15.61 -10.19 8.43
N PRO A 91 -16.05 -8.93 8.64
CA PRO A 91 -16.03 -7.88 7.61
C PRO A 91 -14.65 -7.56 7.04
N LEU A 92 -13.57 -7.94 7.73
CA LEU A 92 -12.18 -7.67 7.34
C LEU A 92 -11.52 -8.85 6.61
N ALA A 93 -12.19 -10.00 6.49
CA ALA A 93 -11.63 -11.20 5.86
C ALA A 93 -11.16 -10.98 4.40
N HIS A 94 -11.73 -9.98 3.74
CA HIS A 94 -11.38 -9.60 2.36
C HIS A 94 -10.64 -8.27 2.27
N ALA A 95 -10.12 -7.73 3.37
CA ALA A 95 -9.39 -6.48 3.34
C ALA A 95 -8.05 -6.64 2.60
N TYR A 96 -7.73 -5.69 1.73
CA TYR A 96 -6.45 -5.62 1.03
C TYR A 96 -6.05 -4.18 0.69
N ILE A 97 -4.77 -3.99 0.40
CA ILE A 97 -4.22 -2.70 -0.05
C ILE A 97 -3.75 -2.86 -1.49
N ASP A 98 -4.23 -1.98 -2.36
CA ASP A 98 -3.74 -1.84 -3.72
C ASP A 98 -2.68 -0.74 -3.78
N PHE A 99 -1.41 -1.13 -3.95
CA PHE A 99 -0.29 -0.21 -3.90
C PHE A 99 0.36 -0.03 -5.28
N SER A 100 0.11 1.13 -5.88
CA SER A 100 0.68 1.55 -7.16
C SER A 100 1.86 2.48 -6.96
N ILE A 101 3.07 2.08 -7.35
CA ILE A 101 4.31 2.79 -7.02
C ILE A 101 5.05 3.18 -8.30
N TYR A 102 5.38 4.45 -8.44
CA TYR A 102 6.33 4.90 -9.46
C TYR A 102 7.72 4.33 -9.17
N PRO A 103 8.40 3.75 -10.16
CA PRO A 103 9.77 3.29 -9.97
C PRO A 103 10.69 4.49 -9.70
N LYS A 104 11.75 4.27 -8.92
CA LYS A 104 12.81 5.26 -8.80
C LYS A 104 13.38 5.63 -10.17
N ILE A 105 13.68 6.90 -10.38
CA ILE A 105 14.38 7.38 -11.56
C ILE A 105 15.83 6.86 -11.47
N LYS A 106 16.38 6.40 -12.59
CA LYS A 106 17.77 5.92 -12.67
C LYS A 106 18.74 7.07 -12.80
#